data_AF-A0A524LIN7-F1
#
_entry.id   AF-A0A524LIN7-F1
#
_cell.length_a   1.000
_cell.length_b   1.000
_cell.length_c   1.000
_cell.angle_alpha   90.00
_cell.angle_beta   90.00
_cell.angle_gamma   90.00
#
_symmetry.space_group_name_H-M   'P 1'
#
loop_
_entity.id
_entity.type
_entity.pdbx_description
1 polymer ?
#
loop_
_entity_poly.entity_id
_entity_poly.type
_entity_poly.pdbx_seq_one_letter_code
_entity_poly.pdbx_strand_id
1 'polypeptide(L)'
;MSDKEIESIIDDYIRRTSRLLPGNFETEDLLGDLKSHIYDGLAHKKQIRPSESSLVLIQEVLKELGTPEEIAEEYGMEQTKVEDPENDNDRFQYYVVRLVAAFIAAVLAAWVVSVVTEGAVDFYFAVVVLMTFAVIEWFVRAKQTGKS
;
A
#
# COMPACT_ATOMS: atom_id res chain seq x y z
N MET A 1 15.76 -40.70 -11.69
CA MET A 1 16.40 -39.52 -11.09
C MET A 1 15.75 -39.25 -9.75
N SER A 2 16.51 -38.77 -8.77
CA SER A 2 16.01 -38.72 -7.39
C SER A 2 15.45 -37.34 -7.08
N ASP A 3 14.35 -37.27 -6.35
CA ASP A 3 13.74 -36.00 -5.91
C ASP A 3 14.73 -35.08 -5.17
N LYS A 4 15.82 -35.65 -4.62
CA LYS A 4 16.93 -34.92 -4.01
C LYS A 4 17.67 -33.99 -4.97
N GLU A 5 17.78 -34.35 -6.25
CA GLU A 5 18.43 -33.50 -7.26
C GLU A 5 17.58 -32.26 -7.53
N ILE A 6 16.25 -32.41 -7.55
CA ILE A 6 15.31 -31.31 -7.73
C ILE A 6 15.33 -30.40 -6.51
N GLU A 7 15.26 -30.97 -5.32
CA GLU A 7 15.33 -30.23 -4.06
C GLU A 7 16.60 -29.39 -3.98
N SER A 8 17.75 -29.96 -4.38
CA SER A 8 19.01 -29.21 -4.45
C SER A 8 18.98 -28.05 -5.44
N ILE A 9 18.25 -28.16 -6.56
CA ILE A 9 18.13 -27.08 -7.55
C ILE A 9 17.26 -25.95 -6.99
N ILE A 10 16.13 -26.30 -6.35
CA ILE A 10 15.22 -25.34 -5.73
C ILE A 10 15.95 -24.59 -4.61
N ASP A 11 16.64 -25.32 -3.73
CA ASP A 11 17.37 -24.71 -2.63
C ASP A 11 18.52 -23.80 -3.12
N ASP A 12 19.22 -24.17 -4.19
CA ASP A 12 20.25 -23.30 -4.77
C ASP A 12 19.64 -22.02 -5.37
N TYR A 13 18.48 -22.12 -6.02
CA TYR A 13 17.75 -20.97 -6.55
C TYR A 13 17.32 -20.02 -5.42
N ILE A 14 16.62 -20.53 -4.39
CA ILE A 14 16.18 -19.75 -3.23
C ILE A 14 17.36 -19.11 -2.50
N ARG A 15 18.49 -19.83 -2.39
CA ARG A 15 19.70 -19.32 -1.75
C ARG A 15 20.37 -18.20 -2.56
N ARG A 16 20.29 -18.23 -3.89
CA ARG A 16 20.79 -17.13 -4.72
C ARG A 16 19.92 -15.91 -4.58
N THR A 17 18.59 -16.08 -4.62
CA THR A 17 17.63 -14.99 -4.42
C THR A 17 17.80 -14.36 -3.04
N SER A 18 17.95 -15.16 -1.97
CA SER A 18 18.10 -14.64 -0.61
C SER A 18 19.38 -13.83 -0.38
N ARG A 19 20.44 -14.05 -1.17
CA ARG A 19 21.68 -13.26 -1.09
C ARG A 19 21.56 -11.88 -1.72
N LEU A 20 20.59 -11.70 -2.62
CA LEU A 20 20.34 -10.44 -3.30
C LEU A 20 19.33 -9.57 -2.54
N LEU A 21 18.54 -10.18 -1.66
CA LEU A 21 17.51 -9.52 -0.87
C LEU A 21 18.00 -9.11 0.52
N PRO A 22 17.41 -8.06 1.13
CA PRO A 22 17.71 -7.67 2.50
C PRO A 22 17.27 -8.75 3.50
N GLY A 23 18.08 -9.04 4.52
CA GLY A 23 17.75 -10.07 5.52
C GLY A 23 16.68 -9.63 6.55
N ASN A 24 15.45 -9.39 6.09
CA ASN A 24 14.31 -8.98 6.90
C ASN A 24 13.16 -10.01 6.84
N PHE A 25 12.14 -9.83 7.71
CA PHE A 25 11.01 -10.75 7.80
C PHE A 25 10.20 -10.86 6.49
N GLU A 26 10.01 -9.74 5.78
CA GLU A 26 9.30 -9.71 4.50
C GLU A 26 10.02 -10.53 3.42
N THR A 27 11.35 -10.53 3.44
CA THR A 27 12.17 -11.34 2.54
C THR A 27 12.05 -12.82 2.88
N GLU A 28 11.98 -13.19 4.16
CA GLU A 28 11.74 -14.59 4.56
C GLU A 28 10.38 -15.10 4.07
N ASP A 29 9.34 -14.25 4.14
CA ASP A 29 8.00 -14.56 3.65
C ASP A 29 8.00 -14.75 2.12
N LEU A 30 8.60 -13.80 1.38
CA LEU A 30 8.76 -13.88 -0.08
C LEU A 30 9.49 -15.16 -0.51
N LEU A 31 10.60 -15.52 0.16
CA LEU A 31 11.34 -16.73 -0.16
C LEU A 31 10.54 -18.00 0.15
N GLY A 32 9.70 -17.97 1.18
CA GLY A 32 8.74 -19.02 1.49
C GLY A 32 7.70 -19.20 0.39
N ASP A 33 7.10 -18.11 -0.06
CA ASP A 33 6.13 -18.08 -1.14
C ASP A 33 6.72 -18.54 -2.47
N LEU A 34 7.92 -18.08 -2.82
CA LEU A 34 8.65 -18.54 -4.00
C LEU A 34 8.89 -20.05 -3.95
N LYS A 35 9.35 -20.58 -2.80
CA LYS A 35 9.56 -22.01 -2.63
C LYS A 35 8.26 -22.80 -2.81
N SER A 36 7.16 -22.34 -2.23
CA SER A 36 5.83 -22.95 -2.40
C SER A 36 5.40 -22.96 -3.86
N HIS A 37 5.51 -21.81 -4.54
CA HIS A 37 5.10 -21.66 -5.93
C HIS A 37 5.90 -22.56 -6.89
N ILE A 38 7.20 -22.74 -6.62
CA ILE A 38 8.05 -23.66 -7.40
C ILE A 38 7.55 -25.11 -7.27
N TYR A 39 7.23 -25.56 -6.05
CA TYR A 39 6.73 -26.93 -5.84
C TYR A 39 5.36 -27.13 -6.46
N ASP A 40 4.45 -26.18 -6.31
CA ASP A 40 3.10 -26.23 -6.89
C ASP A 40 3.15 -26.24 -8.41
N GLY A 41 3.96 -25.36 -9.01
CA GLY A 41 4.18 -25.32 -10.46
C GLY A 41 4.78 -26.62 -11.00
N LEU A 42 5.76 -27.20 -10.29
CA LEU A 42 6.35 -28.48 -10.67
C LEU A 42 5.33 -29.62 -10.56
N ALA A 43 4.54 -29.68 -9.48
CA ALA A 43 3.51 -30.69 -9.28
C ALA A 43 2.44 -30.61 -10.37
N HIS A 44 2.00 -29.40 -10.70
CA HIS A 44 1.03 -29.16 -11.77
C HIS A 44 1.56 -29.60 -13.14
N LYS A 45 2.79 -29.22 -13.49
CA LYS A 45 3.41 -29.65 -14.77
C LYS A 45 3.62 -31.16 -14.84
N LYS A 46 4.03 -31.81 -13.73
CA LYS A 46 4.12 -33.28 -13.64
C LYS A 46 2.76 -33.96 -13.86
N GLN A 47 1.67 -33.35 -13.40
CA GLN A 47 0.33 -33.87 -13.61
C GLN A 47 -0.09 -33.82 -15.08
N ILE A 48 0.23 -32.74 -15.79
CA ILE A 48 -0.12 -32.55 -17.21
C ILE A 48 0.80 -33.37 -18.13
N ARG A 49 2.11 -33.42 -17.81
CA ARG A 49 3.15 -34.03 -18.64
C ARG A 49 3.99 -35.04 -17.85
N PRO A 50 3.39 -36.18 -17.42
CA PRO A 50 4.08 -37.16 -16.58
C PRO A 50 5.22 -37.90 -17.28
N SER A 51 5.26 -37.88 -18.63
CA SER A 51 6.32 -38.50 -19.43
C SER A 51 7.57 -37.63 -19.58
N GLU A 52 7.50 -36.35 -19.22
CA GLU A 52 8.65 -35.45 -19.28
C GLU A 52 9.55 -35.59 -18.05
N SER A 53 10.85 -35.34 -18.25
CA SER A 53 11.81 -35.38 -17.15
C SER A 53 11.53 -34.24 -16.18
N SER A 54 11.47 -34.56 -14.89
CA SER A 54 11.31 -33.57 -13.83
C SER A 54 12.36 -32.44 -13.87
N LEU A 55 13.55 -32.69 -14.43
CA LEU A 55 14.58 -31.67 -14.65
C LEU A 55 14.17 -30.61 -15.68
N VAL A 56 13.51 -31.04 -16.76
CA VAL A 56 13.02 -30.12 -17.79
C VAL A 56 11.88 -29.30 -17.20
N LEU A 57 10.97 -29.96 -16.48
CA LEU A 57 9.83 -29.30 -15.85
C LEU A 57 10.25 -28.25 -14.81
N ILE A 58 11.24 -28.55 -13.95
CA ILE A 58 11.72 -27.56 -12.98
C ILE A 58 12.43 -26.40 -13.66
N GLN A 59 13.21 -26.64 -14.72
CA GLN A 59 13.84 -25.56 -15.48
C GLN A 59 12.81 -24.65 -16.15
N GLU A 60 11.70 -25.20 -16.64
CA GLU A 60 10.59 -24.40 -17.14
C GLU A 60 9.95 -23.55 -16.05
N VAL A 61 9.66 -24.13 -14.87
CA VAL A 61 9.08 -23.40 -13.73
C VAL A 61 10.00 -22.26 -13.29
N LEU A 62 11.30 -22.53 -13.14
CA LEU A 62 12.27 -21.49 -12.76
C LEU A 62 12.42 -20.42 -13.84
N LYS A 63 12.31 -20.78 -15.12
CA LYS A 63 12.33 -19.82 -16.22
C LYS A 63 11.06 -18.95 -16.26
N GLU A 64 9.91 -19.52 -15.90
CA GLU A 64 8.63 -18.80 -15.79
C GLU A 64 8.64 -17.82 -14.60
N LEU A 65 9.31 -18.19 -13.50
CA LEU A 65 9.49 -17.33 -12.33
C LEU A 65 10.47 -16.17 -12.54
N GLY A 66 11.39 -16.29 -13.50
CA GLY A 66 12.44 -15.31 -13.73
C GLY A 66 13.74 -15.62 -12.99
N THR A 67 14.74 -14.78 -13.21
CA THR A 67 16.06 -14.90 -12.59
C THR A 67 16.06 -14.34 -11.15
N PRO A 68 16.93 -14.85 -10.26
CA PRO A 68 17.10 -14.26 -8.93
C PRO A 68 17.36 -12.75 -8.95
N GLU A 69 18.08 -12.27 -9.98
CA GLU A 69 18.37 -10.86 -10.20
C GLU A 69 17.11 -10.05 -10.55
N GLU A 70 16.28 -10.55 -11.47
CA GLU A 70 15.00 -9.91 -11.82
C GLU A 70 14.05 -9.84 -10.62
N ILE A 71 13.95 -10.91 -9.82
CA ILE A 71 13.13 -10.93 -8.61
C ILE A 71 13.62 -9.90 -7.59
N ALA A 72 14.94 -9.81 -7.39
CA ALA A 72 15.51 -8.83 -6.48
C ALA A 72 15.31 -7.39 -6.94
N GLU A 73 15.37 -7.14 -8.25
CA GLU A 73 15.09 -5.83 -8.84
C GLU A 73 13.61 -5.46 -8.66
N GLU A 74 12.68 -6.37 -8.96
CA GLU A 74 11.24 -6.15 -8.77
C GLU A 74 10.90 -5.89 -7.31
N TYR A 75 11.46 -6.67 -6.38
CA TYR A 75 11.28 -6.44 -4.94
C TYR A 75 11.81 -5.07 -4.49
N GLY A 76 12.98 -4.67 -4.99
CA GLY A 76 13.53 -3.34 -4.73
C GLY A 76 12.64 -2.22 -5.28
N MET A 77 12.08 -2.38 -6.49
CA MET A 77 11.14 -1.44 -7.08
C MET A 77 9.83 -1.34 -6.28
N GLU A 78 9.32 -2.46 -5.77
CA GLU A 78 8.14 -2.48 -4.91
C GLU A 78 8.41 -1.77 -3.58
N GLN A 79 9.52 -2.03 -2.90
CA GLN A 79 9.87 -1.30 -1.68
C GLN A 79 10.02 0.21 -1.92
N THR A 80 10.64 0.59 -3.04
CA THR A 80 10.82 2.01 -3.39
C THR A 80 9.49 2.70 -3.72
N LYS A 81 8.49 1.96 -4.24
CA LYS A 81 7.13 2.48 -4.44
C LYS A 81 6.29 2.52 -3.17
N VAL A 82 6.58 1.65 -2.19
CA VAL A 82 5.89 1.64 -0.89
C VAL A 82 6.42 2.75 0.02
N GLU A 83 7.68 3.15 -0.12
CA GLU A 83 8.25 4.38 0.48
C GLU A 83 7.96 5.63 -0.37
N ASP A 84 6.70 5.85 -0.75
CA ASP A 84 6.30 7.19 -1.19
C ASP A 84 5.82 8.02 0.01
N PRO A 85 6.63 8.96 0.55
CA PRO A 85 6.19 9.89 1.57
C PRO A 85 5.14 10.89 1.05
N GLU A 86 4.72 10.83 -0.23
CA GLU A 86 3.66 11.70 -0.77
C GLU A 86 2.33 11.61 0.02
N ASN A 87 2.06 10.50 0.70
CA ASN A 87 0.76 10.31 1.36
C ASN A 87 0.56 11.19 2.62
N ASP A 88 1.63 11.63 3.28
CA ASP A 88 1.51 12.52 4.44
C ASP A 88 1.40 13.99 4.04
N ASN A 89 2.09 14.39 2.95
CA ASN A 89 2.03 15.76 2.44
C ASN A 89 0.68 16.04 1.77
N ASP A 90 0.15 15.12 0.96
CA ASP A 90 -1.17 15.29 0.32
C ASP A 90 -2.31 15.30 1.33
N ARG A 91 -2.22 14.47 2.37
CA ARG A 91 -3.19 14.45 3.45
C ARG A 91 -3.13 15.72 4.29
N PHE A 92 -1.93 16.22 4.59
CA PHE A 92 -1.74 17.51 5.26
C PHE A 92 -2.28 18.67 4.42
N GLN A 93 -1.94 18.73 3.13
CA GLN A 93 -2.45 19.74 2.19
C GLN A 93 -3.97 19.69 2.07
N TYR A 94 -4.56 18.50 1.98
CA TYR A 94 -6.02 18.33 1.97
C TYR A 94 -6.68 18.92 3.21
N TYR A 95 -6.14 18.63 4.41
CA TYR A 95 -6.68 19.19 5.65
C TYR A 95 -6.48 20.71 5.75
N VAL A 96 -5.33 21.24 5.30
CA VAL A 96 -5.06 22.68 5.27
C VAL A 96 -6.01 23.40 4.32
N VAL A 97 -6.16 22.94 3.08
CA VAL A 97 -7.07 23.52 2.09
C VAL A 97 -8.52 23.47 2.59
N ARG A 98 -8.93 22.35 3.18
CA ARG A 98 -10.26 22.20 3.77
C ARG A 98 -10.50 23.15 4.94
N LEU A 99 -9.50 23.36 5.81
CA LEU A 99 -9.58 24.29 6.93
C LEU A 99 -9.72 25.74 6.42
N VAL A 100 -8.93 26.12 5.42
CA VAL A 100 -8.99 27.45 4.79
C VAL A 100 -10.36 27.68 4.15
N ALA A 101 -10.90 26.70 3.42
CA ALA A 101 -12.23 26.80 2.82
C ALA A 101 -13.34 26.96 3.87
N ALA A 102 -13.27 26.20 4.97
CA ALA A 102 -14.22 26.32 6.08
C ALA A 102 -14.15 27.69 6.76
N PHE A 103 -12.94 28.22 6.95
CA PHE A 103 -12.74 29.56 7.50
C PHE A 103 -13.35 30.65 6.60
N ILE A 104 -13.10 30.60 5.30
CA ILE A 104 -13.68 31.54 4.33
C ILE A 104 -15.21 31.47 4.36
N ALA A 105 -15.78 30.26 4.38
CA ALA A 105 -17.22 30.06 4.46
C ALA A 105 -17.83 30.66 5.74
N ALA A 106 -17.17 30.48 6.89
CA ALA A 106 -17.60 31.04 8.16
C ALA A 106 -17.58 32.58 8.15
N VAL A 107 -16.52 33.19 7.58
CA VAL A 107 -16.41 34.65 7.44
C VAL A 107 -17.51 35.21 6.54
N LEU A 108 -17.78 34.57 5.40
CA LEU A 108 -18.83 34.98 4.48
C LEU A 108 -20.23 34.85 5.12
N ALA A 109 -20.50 33.74 5.81
CA ALA A 109 -21.76 33.54 6.51
C ALA A 109 -21.95 34.56 7.64
N ALA A 110 -20.90 34.86 8.43
CA ALA A 110 -20.95 35.88 9.47
C ALA A 110 -21.22 37.28 8.90
N TRP A 111 -20.63 37.61 7.74
CA TRP A 111 -20.91 38.88 7.06
C TRP A 111 -22.37 38.98 6.63
N VAL A 112 -22.94 37.94 6.05
CA VAL A 112 -24.36 37.89 5.67
C VAL A 112 -25.26 38.07 6.89
N VAL A 113 -24.99 37.37 8.00
CA VAL A 113 -25.77 37.48 9.24
C VAL A 113 -25.70 38.91 9.80
N SER A 114 -24.52 39.52 9.82
CA SER A 114 -24.35 40.88 10.31
C SER A 114 -25.11 41.92 9.46
N VAL A 115 -25.10 41.75 8.13
CA VAL A 115 -25.83 42.64 7.20
C VAL A 115 -27.36 42.46 7.32
N VAL A 116 -27.84 41.21 7.36
CA VAL A 116 -29.29 40.91 7.45
C VAL A 116 -29.88 41.36 8.79
N THR A 117 -29.09 41.33 9.85
CA THR A 117 -29.54 41.72 11.20
C THR A 117 -29.37 43.21 11.49
N GLU A 118 -28.97 44.02 10.49
CA GLU A 118 -28.68 45.46 10.66
C GLU A 118 -27.71 45.74 11.82
N GLY A 119 -26.77 44.83 12.08
CA GLY A 119 -25.81 44.94 13.18
C GLY A 119 -26.35 44.56 14.56
N ALA A 120 -27.56 43.99 14.67
CA ALA A 120 -28.05 43.43 15.94
C ALA A 120 -27.24 42.21 16.42
N VAL A 121 -26.57 41.53 15.49
CA VAL A 121 -25.57 40.50 15.80
C VAL A 121 -24.20 41.00 15.39
N ASP A 122 -23.29 41.08 16.37
CA ASP A 122 -21.91 41.46 16.16
C ASP A 122 -21.19 40.46 15.23
N PHE A 123 -20.45 40.99 14.26
CA PHE A 123 -19.75 40.18 13.26
C PHE A 123 -18.74 39.21 13.91
N TYR A 124 -17.97 39.66 14.90
CA TYR A 124 -17.00 38.81 15.58
C TYR A 124 -17.69 37.70 16.36
N PHE A 125 -18.82 38.01 17.01
CA PHE A 125 -19.65 37.00 17.68
C PHE A 125 -20.15 35.93 16.69
N ALA A 126 -20.66 36.33 15.52
CA ALA A 126 -21.12 35.41 14.48
C ALA A 126 -19.99 34.51 13.94
N VAL A 127 -18.79 35.06 13.69
CA VAL A 127 -17.62 34.29 13.24
C VAL A 127 -17.24 33.22 14.27
N VAL A 128 -17.18 33.58 15.56
CA VAL A 128 -16.80 32.64 16.64
C VAL A 128 -17.80 31.49 16.76
N VAL A 129 -19.10 31.78 16.69
CA VAL A 129 -20.15 30.76 16.77
C VAL A 129 -20.08 29.81 15.56
N LEU A 130 -19.96 30.35 14.35
CA LEU A 130 -19.90 29.54 13.13
C LEU A 130 -18.64 28.68 13.04
N MET A 131 -17.48 29.21 13.45
CA MET A 131 -16.25 28.44 13.56
C MET A 131 -16.40 27.30 14.57
N THR A 132 -17.04 27.55 15.70
CA THR A 132 -17.32 26.51 16.71
C THR A 132 -18.18 25.39 16.12
N PHE A 133 -19.24 25.72 15.39
CA PHE A 133 -20.08 24.73 14.71
C PHE A 133 -19.30 23.94 13.65
N ALA A 134 -18.46 24.60 12.85
CA ALA A 134 -17.65 23.94 11.83
C ALA A 134 -16.65 22.93 12.44
N VAL A 135 -16.01 23.28 13.57
CA VAL A 135 -15.10 22.38 14.29
C VAL A 135 -15.86 21.18 14.89
N ILE A 136 -17.02 21.41 15.49
CA ILE A 136 -17.87 20.34 16.04
C ILE A 136 -18.33 19.41 14.92
N GLU A 137 -18.81 19.95 13.80
CA GLU A 137 -19.23 19.15 12.65
C GLU A 137 -18.08 18.32 12.09
N TRP A 138 -16.89 18.91 11.99
CA TRP A 138 -15.69 18.19 11.57
C TRP A 138 -15.38 17.02 12.52
N PHE A 139 -15.41 17.24 13.83
CA PHE A 139 -15.19 16.19 14.83
C PHE A 139 -16.23 15.07 14.73
N VAL A 140 -17.50 15.43 14.53
CA VAL A 140 -18.59 14.46 14.33
C VAL A 140 -18.36 13.64 13.06
N ARG A 141 -18.04 14.28 11.92
CA ARG A 141 -17.77 13.57 10.66
C ARG A 141 -16.53 12.67 10.77
N ALA A 142 -15.45 13.15 11.39
CA ALA A 142 -14.23 12.36 11.59
C ALA A 142 -14.49 11.07 12.40
N LYS A 143 -15.35 11.16 13.43
CA LYS A 143 -15.78 10.00 14.22
C LYS A 143 -16.67 9.03 13.42
N GLN A 144 -17.44 9.52 12.45
CA GLN A 144 -18.28 8.70 11.58
C GLN A 144 -17.48 7.99 10.47
N THR A 145 -16.48 8.66 9.89
CA THR A 145 -15.63 8.10 8.83
C THR A 145 -14.54 7.15 9.34
N GLY A 146 -14.29 7.07 10.64
CA GLY A 146 -13.33 6.13 11.26
C GLY A 146 -13.87 4.71 11.51
N LYS A 147 -15.11 4.41 11.08
CA LYS A 147 -15.71 3.07 11.07
C LYS A 147 -16.45 2.85 9.76
N SER A 148 -15.72 2.65 8.66
CA SER A 148 -16.10 1.79 7.55
C SER A 148 -14.94 1.65 6.58
#